data_AF-E4XWF8-F1
#
_entry.id   AF-E4XWF8-F1
#
_cell.length_a   1.000
_cell.length_b   1.000
_cell.length_c   1.000
_cell.angle_alpha   90.00
_cell.angle_beta   90.00
_cell.angle_gamma   90.00
#
_symmetry.space_group_name_H-M   'P 1'
#
loop_
_entity.id
_entity.type
_entity.pdbx_description
1 polymer ?
#
loop_
_entity_poly.entity_id
_entity_poly.type
_entity_poly.pdbx_seq_one_letter_code
_entity_poly.pdbx_strand_id
1 'polypeptide(L)'
;MSVKFELSNCRIGVALQVGYNHSDSTFGWKGYKNALTIYYMHSNENFIKEEHSYSLVPGLTPVVSVKNVRTVLLGQPYTQCVEDINYTTQGCLYGKLLDRVVRMCQCYPSYAEDGKNLKKKFSEVEECNFYLHATCVSFVKEQFDQTEVTCKPACYQDSIHQESI
;
A
#
# COMPACT_ATOMS: atom_id res chain seq x y z
N MET A 1 20.91 3.00 6.61
CA MET A 1 19.95 4.11 6.56
C MET A 1 19.87 4.71 7.96
N SER A 2 20.09 6.01 8.11
CA SER A 2 19.88 6.70 9.39
C SER A 2 18.74 7.69 9.22
N VAL A 3 17.80 7.69 10.17
CA VAL A 3 16.62 8.55 10.17
C VAL A 3 16.65 9.39 11.42
N LYS A 4 16.61 10.71 11.26
CA LYS A 4 16.52 11.65 12.39
C LYS A 4 15.18 12.37 12.33
N PHE A 5 14.48 12.38 13.47
CA PHE A 5 13.23 13.13 13.66
C PHE A 5 13.55 14.39 14.44
N GLU A 6 13.18 15.54 13.89
CA GLU A 6 13.23 16.82 14.61
C GLU A 6 11.82 17.39 14.73
N LEU A 7 11.40 17.68 15.96
CA LEU A 7 10.18 18.42 16.21
C LEU A 7 10.50 19.91 16.05
N SER A 8 10.00 20.53 14.99
CA SER A 8 10.20 21.96 14.72
C SER A 8 9.01 22.78 15.24
N ASN A 9 9.29 23.97 15.77
CA ASN A 9 8.34 24.87 16.46
C ASN A 9 7.31 25.57 15.55
N CYS A 10 7.03 25.04 14.35
CA CYS A 10 6.08 25.63 13.42
C CYS A 10 4.99 24.60 13.12
N ARG A 11 3.78 24.79 13.67
CA ARG A 11 2.52 24.05 13.37
C ARG A 11 2.67 22.51 13.32
N ILE A 12 2.10 21.80 14.31
CA ILE A 12 2.01 20.32 14.43
C ILE A 12 2.37 19.59 13.12
N GLY A 13 3.63 19.17 12.98
CA GLY A 13 4.19 18.60 11.76
C GLY A 13 5.42 17.77 12.05
N VAL A 14 5.82 16.93 11.09
CA VAL A 14 6.99 16.05 11.21
C VAL A 14 8.08 16.52 10.25
N ALA A 15 9.27 16.80 10.77
CA ALA A 15 10.46 16.99 9.95
C ALA A 15 11.26 15.69 9.92
N LEU A 16 11.54 15.20 8.69
CA LEU A 16 12.24 13.95 8.44
C LEU A 16 13.51 14.23 7.64
N GLN A 17 14.67 13.88 8.20
CA GLN A 17 15.93 13.88 7.48
C GLN A 17 16.39 12.44 7.24
N VAL A 18 16.64 12.10 5.97
CA VAL A 18 17.08 10.75 5.58
C VAL A 18 18.49 10.79 5.02
N GLY A 19 19.39 10.05 5.64
CA GLY A 19 20.73 9.76 5.12
C GLY A 19 20.81 8.33 4.58
N TYR A 20 21.28 8.16 3.35
CA TYR A 20 21.54 6.86 2.74
C TYR A 20 22.92 6.85 2.07
N ASN A 21 23.52 5.67 1.97
CA ASN A 21 24.80 5.48 1.33
C ASN A 21 24.60 5.26 -0.18
N HIS A 22 25.23 6.10 -0.99
CA HIS A 22 25.09 6.01 -2.44
C HIS A 22 25.74 4.74 -3.02
N SER A 23 26.73 4.14 -2.34
CA SER A 23 27.34 2.88 -2.80
C SER A 23 26.43 1.66 -2.61
N ASP A 24 25.39 1.77 -1.79
CA ASP A 24 24.46 0.66 -1.50
C ASP A 24 23.31 0.58 -2.53
N SER A 25 23.39 1.36 -3.61
CA SER A 25 22.40 1.32 -4.69
C SER A 25 22.54 0.02 -5.49
N THR A 26 21.50 -0.81 -5.51
CA THR A 26 21.41 -1.96 -6.42
C THR A 26 20.65 -1.57 -7.68
N PHE A 27 21.10 -2.05 -8.84
CA PHE A 27 20.37 -1.90 -10.09
C PHE A 27 19.22 -2.93 -10.10
N GLY A 28 18.09 -2.57 -9.49
CA GLY A 28 16.90 -3.40 -9.47
C GLY A 28 16.07 -3.34 -10.75
N TRP A 29 15.01 -4.15 -10.82
CA TRP A 29 14.06 -4.25 -11.93
C TRP A 29 13.31 -2.94 -12.27
N LYS A 30 13.35 -1.94 -11.39
CA LYS A 30 12.75 -0.60 -11.62
C LYS A 30 13.75 0.46 -12.13
N GLY A 31 14.95 0.04 -12.55
CA GLY A 31 15.99 0.92 -13.11
C GLY A 31 16.73 1.77 -12.07
N TYR A 32 17.51 2.74 -12.55
CA TYR A 32 18.27 3.67 -11.72
C TYR A 32 17.34 4.76 -11.16
N LYS A 33 16.66 4.48 -10.05
CA LYS A 33 15.89 5.48 -9.30
C LYS A 33 16.71 5.91 -8.08
N ASN A 34 17.44 7.03 -8.22
CA ASN A 34 18.13 7.71 -7.11
C ASN A 34 17.18 8.51 -6.22
N ALA A 35 15.97 8.03 -5.99
CA ALA A 35 14.96 8.72 -5.19
C ALA A 35 14.42 7.77 -4.12
N LEU A 36 14.24 8.31 -2.92
CA LEU A 36 13.52 7.61 -1.86
C LEU A 36 12.04 7.92 -2.01
N THR A 37 11.15 6.95 -1.85
CA THR A 37 9.71 7.21 -1.86
C THR A 37 9.18 7.15 -0.43
N ILE A 38 8.61 8.26 0.03
CA ILE A 38 7.84 8.30 1.28
C ILE A 38 6.42 7.90 0.94
N TYR A 39 5.87 6.96 1.71
CA TYR A 39 4.45 6.63 1.68
C TYR A 39 3.80 7.21 2.94
N TYR A 40 2.57 7.70 2.79
CA TYR A 40 1.76 8.16 3.91
C TYR A 40 0.38 7.50 3.84
N MET A 41 -0.21 7.20 4.98
CA MET A 41 -1.51 6.51 5.03
C MET A 41 -2.17 6.76 6.37
N HIS A 42 -3.50 6.60 6.41
CA HIS A 42 -4.22 6.70 7.68
C HIS A 42 -3.90 5.48 8.57
N SER A 43 -3.93 5.63 9.89
CA SER A 43 -3.59 4.54 10.83
C SER A 43 -4.50 3.33 10.75
N ASN A 44 -5.69 3.50 10.17
CA ASN A 44 -6.69 2.44 10.00
C ASN A 44 -6.62 1.78 8.62
N GLU A 45 -5.77 2.29 7.72
CA GLU A 45 -5.50 1.63 6.45
C GLU A 45 -4.38 0.60 6.66
N ASN A 46 -4.54 -0.60 6.08
CA ASN A 46 -3.50 -1.65 6.11
C ASN A 46 -2.80 -1.81 4.75
N PHE A 47 -3.20 -1.02 3.76
CA PHE A 47 -2.73 -1.16 2.38
C PHE A 47 -2.18 0.18 1.89
N ILE A 48 -0.90 0.17 1.55
CA ILE A 48 -0.23 1.32 0.95
C ILE A 48 -0.73 1.49 -0.49
N LYS A 49 -1.15 2.71 -0.83
CA LYS A 49 -1.47 3.07 -2.20
C LYS A 49 -0.31 3.83 -2.85
N GLU A 50 -0.05 3.56 -4.13
CA GLU A 50 0.98 4.30 -4.88
C GLU A 50 0.64 5.79 -5.02
N GLU A 51 -0.65 6.14 -5.06
CA GLU A 51 -1.12 7.53 -5.09
C GLU A 51 -0.82 8.31 -3.79
N HIS A 52 -0.60 7.61 -2.67
CA HIS A 52 -0.20 8.21 -1.40
C HIS A 52 1.31 8.12 -1.19
N SER A 53 2.05 8.58 -2.20
CA SER A 53 3.50 8.52 -2.17
C SER A 53 4.15 9.77 -2.75
N TYR A 54 5.31 10.11 -2.21
CA TYR A 54 6.10 11.25 -2.63
C TYR A 54 7.57 10.84 -2.80
N SER A 55 8.14 11.15 -3.96
CA SER A 55 9.56 10.87 -4.22
C SER A 55 10.45 12.01 -3.72
N LEU A 56 11.33 11.68 -2.78
CA LEU A 56 12.41 12.54 -2.31
C LEU A 56 13.59 12.49 -3.29
N VAL A 57 13.94 13.66 -3.81
CA VAL A 57 15.13 13.86 -4.63
C VAL A 57 16.27 14.38 -3.74
N PRO A 58 17.47 13.79 -3.79
CA PRO A 58 18.62 14.27 -3.04
C PRO A 58 18.90 15.77 -3.28
N GLY A 59 19.18 16.50 -2.21
CA GLY A 59 19.46 17.95 -2.26
C GLY A 59 18.22 18.85 -2.21
N LEU A 60 17.01 18.30 -2.28
CA LEU A 60 15.76 19.05 -2.07
C LEU A 60 15.23 18.88 -0.64
N THR A 61 14.44 19.86 -0.20
CA THR A 61 13.71 19.81 1.09
C THR A 61 12.23 20.01 0.82
N PRO A 62 11.52 18.98 0.33
CA PRO A 62 10.11 19.09 0.01
C PRO A 62 9.28 19.29 1.28
N VAL A 63 8.25 20.13 1.18
CA VAL A 63 7.25 20.33 2.25
C VAL A 63 5.93 19.76 1.74
N VAL A 64 5.49 18.65 2.33
CA VAL A 64 4.24 17.98 1.92
C VAL A 64 3.14 18.35 2.91
N SER A 65 2.07 18.97 2.40
CA SER A 65 0.87 19.27 3.20
C SER A 65 -0.18 18.19 2.98
N VAL A 66 -0.53 17.50 4.05
CA VAL A 66 -1.52 16.42 4.04
C VAL A 66 -2.73 16.76 4.92
N LYS A 67 -3.89 16.25 4.54
CA LYS A 67 -5.14 16.41 5.27
C LYS A 67 -5.85 15.08 5.45
N ASN A 68 -6.38 14.86 6.66
CA ASN A 68 -7.28 13.75 6.92
C ASN A 68 -8.67 14.06 6.36
N VAL A 69 -9.20 13.17 5.54
CA VAL A 69 -10.52 13.26 4.91
C VAL A 69 -11.34 12.08 5.37
N ARG A 70 -12.51 12.37 5.96
CA ARG A 70 -13.49 11.36 6.34
C ARG A 70 -14.64 11.36 5.35
N THR A 71 -14.86 10.23 4.71
CA THR A 71 -15.98 9.98 3.81
C THR A 71 -17.02 9.13 4.52
N VAL A 72 -18.27 9.60 4.51
CA VAL A 72 -19.43 8.87 5.08
C VAL A 72 -20.48 8.72 3.98
N LEU A 73 -20.80 7.48 3.63
CA LEU A 73 -21.84 7.13 2.69
C LEU A 73 -23.11 6.74 3.44
N LEU A 74 -24.27 7.10 2.91
CA LEU A 74 -25.57 6.92 3.58
C LEU A 74 -26.07 5.47 3.62
N GLY A 75 -25.41 4.54 2.93
CA GLY A 75 -25.90 3.17 2.81
C GLY A 75 -27.18 3.06 1.97
N GLN A 76 -27.85 1.91 2.04
CA GLN A 76 -29.08 1.68 1.30
C GLN A 76 -30.22 2.57 1.81
N PRO A 77 -31.09 3.11 0.93
CA PRO A 77 -31.17 2.88 -0.52
C PRO A 77 -30.24 3.77 -1.38
N TYR A 78 -29.53 4.73 -0.80
CA TYR A 78 -28.80 5.77 -1.53
C TYR A 78 -27.48 5.28 -2.15
N THR A 79 -26.76 4.39 -1.45
CA THR A 79 -25.44 3.90 -1.88
C THR A 79 -25.26 2.45 -1.46
N GLN A 80 -24.68 1.63 -2.35
CA GLN A 80 -24.29 0.26 -1.99
C GLN A 80 -22.88 0.29 -1.39
N CYS A 81 -22.78 0.34 -0.07
CA CYS A 81 -21.52 0.30 0.66
C CYS A 81 -21.52 -0.83 1.71
N VAL A 82 -20.35 -1.13 2.27
CA VAL A 82 -20.17 -2.14 3.33
C VAL A 82 -20.03 -1.43 4.68
N GLU A 83 -20.86 -1.82 5.66
CA GLU A 83 -20.91 -1.20 7.01
C GLU A 83 -19.89 -1.77 8.00
N ASP A 84 -18.96 -2.60 7.54
CA ASP A 84 -17.92 -3.20 8.39
C ASP A 84 -16.76 -2.22 8.60
N ILE A 85 -16.40 -1.99 9.87
CA ILE A 85 -15.31 -1.11 10.30
C ILE A 85 -13.95 -1.62 9.84
N ASN A 86 -13.78 -2.93 9.72
CA ASN A 86 -12.53 -3.55 9.28
C ASN A 86 -12.44 -3.68 7.76
N TYR A 87 -13.51 -3.33 7.04
CA TYR A 87 -13.56 -3.43 5.59
C TYR A 87 -12.94 -2.19 4.95
N THR A 88 -11.98 -2.42 4.05
CA THR A 88 -11.47 -1.39 3.15
C THR A 88 -11.58 -1.88 1.71
N THR A 89 -11.87 -0.97 0.78
CA THR A 89 -11.96 -1.31 -0.65
C THR A 89 -10.62 -1.85 -1.16
N GLN A 90 -9.50 -1.30 -0.69
CA GLN A 90 -8.16 -1.80 -1.02
C GLN A 90 -7.90 -3.20 -0.46
N GLY A 91 -8.34 -3.49 0.76
CA GLY A 91 -8.26 -4.85 1.32
C GLY A 91 -9.09 -5.86 0.53
N CYS A 92 -10.26 -5.45 0.04
CA CYS A 92 -11.05 -6.28 -0.88
C CYS A 92 -10.31 -6.57 -2.19
N LEU A 93 -9.77 -5.54 -2.86
CA LEU A 93 -9.02 -5.69 -4.11
C LEU A 93 -7.79 -6.58 -3.91
N TYR A 94 -7.03 -6.33 -2.85
CA TYR A 94 -5.86 -7.12 -2.50
C TYR A 94 -6.21 -8.58 -2.19
N GLY A 95 -7.29 -8.80 -1.43
CA GLY A 95 -7.80 -10.14 -1.16
C GLY A 95 -8.17 -10.91 -2.45
N LYS A 96 -8.75 -10.21 -3.44
CA LYS A 96 -9.08 -10.80 -4.75
C LYS A 96 -7.84 -11.09 -5.60
N LEU A 97 -6.83 -10.22 -5.55
CA LEU A 97 -5.53 -10.47 -6.16
C LEU A 97 -4.88 -11.72 -5.55
N LEU A 98 -4.84 -11.83 -4.22
CA LEU A 98 -4.30 -12.99 -3.52
C LEU A 98 -5.07 -14.27 -3.84
N ASP A 99 -6.39 -14.23 -3.84
CA ASP A 99 -7.21 -15.38 -4.24
C ASP A 99 -6.87 -15.83 -5.69
N ARG A 100 -6.63 -14.89 -6.60
CA ARG A 100 -6.21 -15.19 -7.99
C ARG A 100 -4.81 -15.81 -8.03
N VAL A 101 -3.87 -15.26 -7.27
CA VAL A 101 -2.50 -15.81 -7.12
C VAL A 101 -2.55 -17.23 -6.60
N VAL A 102 -3.28 -17.50 -5.51
CA VAL A 102 -3.38 -18.84 -4.94
C VAL A 102 -4.01 -19.83 -5.92
N ARG A 103 -5.08 -19.44 -6.62
CA ARG A 103 -5.73 -20.32 -7.61
C ARG A 103 -4.82 -20.63 -8.81
N MET A 104 -4.10 -19.64 -9.32
CA MET A 104 -3.29 -19.80 -10.54
C MET A 104 -1.91 -20.38 -10.26
N CYS A 105 -1.26 -19.94 -9.18
CA CYS A 105 0.12 -20.29 -8.85
C CYS A 105 0.23 -21.42 -7.82
N GLN A 106 -0.90 -21.83 -7.19
CA GLN A 106 -0.93 -22.87 -6.16
C GLN A 106 0.07 -22.62 -5.02
N CYS A 107 0.30 -21.33 -4.70
CA CYS A 107 1.18 -20.86 -3.63
C CYS A 107 0.66 -19.53 -3.08
N TYR A 108 1.09 -19.13 -1.87
CA TYR A 108 0.77 -17.80 -1.32
C TYR A 108 2.03 -16.96 -1.04
N PRO A 109 2.00 -15.64 -1.27
CA PRO A 109 3.16 -14.77 -1.04
C PRO A 109 3.37 -14.49 0.46
N SER A 110 4.55 -14.75 0.99
CA SER A 110 4.84 -14.64 2.42
C SER A 110 4.96 -13.20 2.94
N TYR A 111 5.22 -12.23 2.06
CA TYR A 111 5.34 -10.80 2.42
C TYR A 111 4.00 -10.09 2.57
N ALA A 112 2.88 -10.77 2.34
CA ALA A 112 1.57 -10.17 2.57
C ALA A 112 1.42 -9.91 4.08
N GLU A 113 1.29 -8.64 4.47
CA GLU A 113 1.38 -8.19 5.88
C GLU A 113 0.36 -8.87 6.81
N ASP A 114 -0.71 -9.44 6.25
CA ASP A 114 -1.67 -10.31 6.92
C ASP A 114 -1.21 -11.78 7.07
N GLY A 115 0.09 -12.08 6.98
CA GLY A 115 0.64 -13.44 6.90
C GLY A 115 0.09 -14.44 7.92
N LYS A 116 -0.25 -13.97 9.13
CA LYS A 116 -0.90 -14.81 10.16
C LYS A 116 -2.33 -15.22 9.82
N ASN A 117 -3.11 -14.32 9.22
CA ASN A 117 -4.49 -14.60 8.79
C ASN A 117 -4.51 -15.35 7.47
N LEU A 118 -3.55 -15.07 6.58
CA LEU A 118 -3.41 -15.74 5.30
C LEU A 118 -3.01 -17.21 5.45
N LYS A 119 -2.08 -17.52 6.35
CA LYS A 119 -1.72 -18.92 6.65
C LYS A 119 -2.90 -19.73 7.18
N LYS A 120 -3.82 -19.09 7.92
CA LYS A 120 -5.07 -19.73 8.36
C LYS A 120 -6.06 -19.91 7.21
N LYS A 121 -6.18 -18.90 6.33
CA LYS A 121 -7.08 -18.93 5.18
C LYS A 121 -6.63 -19.95 4.11
N PHE A 122 -5.32 -20.13 3.95
CA PHE A 122 -4.70 -20.97 2.93
C PHE A 122 -3.84 -22.08 3.58
N SER A 123 -4.39 -22.77 4.57
CA SER A 123 -3.65 -23.79 5.33
C SER A 123 -3.16 -24.99 4.49
N GLU A 124 -3.77 -25.20 3.32
CA GLU A 124 -3.47 -26.32 2.42
C GLU A 124 -2.39 -25.99 1.38
N VAL A 125 -1.98 -24.72 1.29
CA VAL A 125 -1.12 -24.21 0.23
C VAL A 125 0.21 -23.76 0.83
N GLU A 126 1.32 -24.03 0.13
CA GLU A 126 2.67 -23.64 0.59
C GLU A 126 3.02 -22.18 0.22
N GLU A 127 4.02 -21.63 0.89
CA GLU A 127 4.56 -20.30 0.57
C GLU A 127 5.20 -20.31 -0.83
N CYS A 128 4.98 -19.26 -1.61
CA CYS A 128 5.60 -19.10 -2.91
C CYS A 128 7.13 -18.99 -2.76
N ASN A 129 7.86 -19.89 -3.41
CA ASN A 129 9.31 -19.74 -3.54
C ASN A 129 9.65 -18.60 -4.53
N PHE A 130 10.94 -18.25 -4.58
CA PHE A 130 11.44 -17.18 -5.46
C PHE A 130 11.07 -17.37 -6.93
N TYR A 131 11.13 -18.60 -7.45
CA TYR A 131 10.84 -18.89 -8.85
C TYR A 131 9.37 -18.65 -9.20
N LEU A 132 8.43 -19.14 -8.36
CA LEU A 132 7.00 -18.90 -8.54
C LEU A 132 6.65 -17.42 -8.40
N HIS A 133 7.36 -16.71 -7.51
CA HIS A 133 7.22 -15.27 -7.36
C HIS A 133 7.58 -14.51 -8.65
N ALA A 134 8.74 -14.83 -9.22
CA ALA A 134 9.24 -14.16 -10.42
C ALA A 134 8.42 -14.50 -11.67
N THR A 135 7.95 -15.73 -11.80
CA THR A 135 7.29 -16.21 -13.03
C THR A 135 5.77 -16.08 -12.99
N CYS A 136 5.13 -16.58 -11.92
CA CYS A 136 3.67 -16.66 -11.84
C CYS A 136 3.06 -15.47 -11.10
N VAL A 137 3.52 -15.18 -9.88
CA VAL A 137 2.93 -14.09 -9.07
C VAL A 137 3.09 -12.74 -9.77
N SER A 138 4.26 -12.47 -10.35
CA SER A 138 4.52 -11.25 -11.10
C SER A 138 3.61 -11.13 -12.32
N PHE A 139 3.42 -12.21 -13.07
CA PHE A 139 2.49 -12.26 -14.21
C PHE A 139 1.04 -12.02 -13.78
N VAL A 140 0.56 -12.71 -12.73
CA VAL A 140 -0.80 -12.51 -12.20
C VAL A 140 -1.01 -11.07 -11.75
N LYS A 141 -0.01 -10.47 -11.10
CA LYS A 141 -0.07 -9.07 -10.65
C LYS A 141 -0.12 -8.09 -11.83
N GLU A 142 0.65 -8.33 -12.88
CA GLU A 142 0.67 -7.50 -14.09
C GLU A 142 -0.66 -7.60 -14.87
N GLN A 143 -1.25 -8.79 -14.92
CA GLN A 143 -2.53 -9.04 -15.59
C GLN A 143 -3.76 -8.76 -14.69
N PHE A 144 -3.57 -8.33 -13.44
CA PHE A 144 -4.68 -8.06 -12.54
C PHE A 144 -5.26 -6.68 -12.82
N ASP A 145 -6.35 -6.66 -13.59
CA ASP A 145 -7.12 -5.45 -13.79
C ASP A 145 -8.08 -5.22 -12.60
N GLN A 146 -7.87 -4.12 -11.89
CA GLN A 146 -8.72 -3.75 -10.75
C GLN A 146 -10.15 -3.39 -11.18
N THR A 147 -10.35 -3.00 -12.45
CA THR A 147 -11.66 -2.60 -12.98
C THR A 147 -12.59 -3.79 -13.22
N GLU A 148 -12.04 -4.99 -13.41
CA GLU A 148 -12.82 -6.24 -13.54
C GLU A 148 -13.36 -6.75 -12.20
N VAL A 149 -12.86 -6.21 -11.08
CA VAL A 149 -13.17 -6.69 -9.74
C VAL A 149 -14.16 -5.76 -9.03
N THR A 150 -15.37 -6.27 -8.80
CA THR A 150 -16.41 -5.52 -8.08
C THR A 150 -16.17 -5.55 -6.57
N CYS A 151 -15.45 -4.55 -6.05
CA CYS A 151 -15.38 -4.25 -4.61
C CYS A 151 -16.27 -3.04 -4.30
N LYS A 152 -17.18 -3.18 -3.33
CA LYS A 152 -18.03 -2.07 -2.88
C LYS A 152 -17.19 -1.05 -2.07
N PRO A 153 -17.58 0.22 -2.01
CA PRO A 153 -16.96 1.17 -1.10
C PRO A 153 -17.30 0.82 0.36
N ALA A 154 -16.42 1.19 1.29
CA ALA A 154 -16.74 1.21 2.72
C ALA A 154 -17.73 2.34 3.01
N CYS A 155 -18.70 2.13 3.91
CA CYS A 155 -19.64 3.20 4.28
C CYS A 155 -18.96 4.31 5.10
N TYR A 156 -17.90 3.95 5.83
CA TYR A 156 -17.07 4.86 6.61
C TYR A 156 -15.62 4.66 6.18
N GLN A 157 -15.00 5.73 5.68
CA GLN A 157 -13.60 5.67 5.25
C GLN A 157 -12.88 6.93 5.71
N ASP A 158 -11.76 6.75 6.41
CA ASP A 158 -10.79 7.80 6.69
C ASP A 158 -9.59 7.63 5.74
N SER A 159 -9.18 8.69 5.06
CA SER A 159 -8.06 8.69 4.12
C SER A 159 -7.22 9.94 4.27
N ILE A 160 -5.95 9.88 3.85
CA ILE A 160 -5.06 11.03 3.81
C ILE A 160 -4.95 11.54 2.37
N HIS A 161 -5.30 12.81 2.16
CA HIS A 161 -5.17 13.48 0.86
C HIS A 161 -4.05 14.52 0.91
N GLN A 162 -3.27 14.61 -0.17
CA GLN A 162 -2.27 15.66 -0.35
C GLN A 162 -2.96 16.92 -0.88
N GLU A 163 -2.78 18.06 -0.21
CA GLU A 163 -3.41 19.33 -0.63
C GLU A 163 -2.56 20.11 -1.62
N SER A 164 -1.24 20.13 -1.43
CA SER A 164 -0.29 20.87 -2.28
C SER A 164 1.13 20.33 -2.15
N ILE A 165 1.94 20.61 -3.16
CA ILE A 165 3.41 20.45 -3.21
C ILE A 165 4.01 21.84 -3.36
#